data_AF-A0A349SWB2-F1
#
_entry.id   AF-A0A349SWB2-F1
#
_cell.length_a   1.000
_cell.length_b   1.000
_cell.length_c   1.000
_cell.angle_alpha   90.00
_cell.angle_beta   90.00
_cell.angle_gamma   90.00
#
_symmetry.space_group_name_H-M   'P 1'
#
loop_
_entity.id
_entity.type
_entity.pdbx_description
1 polymer ?
#
loop_
_entity_poly.entity_id
_entity_poly.type
_entity_poly.pdbx_seq_one_letter_code
_entity_poly.pdbx_strand_id
1 'polypeptide(L)'
;AMNMDGDDGLRFYVFDEIADEKAFKTSYRATMDELPIDQDTADRIVEEANNAFHMNMHMFKELEGNLVAAIGKVLFGFLTRRQRSGSTETAAA
;
A
#
# COMPACT_ATOMS: atom_id res chain seq x y z
N ALA A 1 -9.93 -19.61 -7.35
CA ALA A 1 -10.21 -18.44 -6.50
C ALA A 1 -9.49 -17.23 -7.09
N MET A 2 -10.10 -16.07 -7.32
CA MET A 2 -11.40 -15.62 -6.80
C MET A 2 -12.53 -15.53 -7.84
N ASN A 3 -12.23 -15.71 -9.15
CA ASN A 3 -13.19 -15.80 -10.28
C ASN A 3 -14.46 -14.94 -10.11
N MET A 4 -14.25 -13.65 -9.86
CA MET A 4 -15.31 -12.71 -9.53
C MET A 4 -15.87 -12.09 -10.81
N ASP A 5 -17.17 -11.87 -10.85
CA ASP A 5 -17.85 -11.21 -11.97
C ASP A 5 -17.84 -9.69 -11.76
N GLY A 6 -17.28 -8.95 -12.71
CA GLY A 6 -17.21 -7.48 -12.64
C GLY A 6 -16.45 -6.97 -11.40
N ASP A 7 -17.01 -5.97 -10.72
CA ASP A 7 -16.38 -5.28 -9.58
C ASP A 7 -16.80 -5.85 -8.21
N ASP A 8 -17.60 -6.91 -8.17
CA ASP A 8 -18.04 -7.51 -6.92
C ASP A 8 -16.84 -8.10 -6.16
N GLY A 9 -16.63 -7.60 -4.94
CA GLY A 9 -15.45 -7.90 -4.14
C GLY A 9 -14.20 -7.05 -4.46
N LEU A 10 -14.27 -6.17 -5.46
CA LEU A 10 -13.21 -5.23 -5.84
C LEU A 10 -13.56 -3.75 -5.62
N ARG A 11 -14.78 -3.45 -5.11
CA ARG A 11 -15.27 -2.09 -4.85
C ARG A 11 -14.33 -1.19 -4.05
N PHE A 12 -13.46 -1.75 -3.20
CA PHE A 12 -12.44 -0.98 -2.49
C PHE A 12 -11.46 -0.23 -3.42
N TYR A 13 -11.27 -0.72 -4.64
CA TYR A 13 -10.37 -0.15 -5.65
C TYR A 13 -11.11 0.69 -6.71
N VAL A 14 -12.42 0.87 -6.58
CA VAL A 14 -13.25 1.64 -7.53
C VAL A 14 -13.58 3.00 -6.92
N PHE A 15 -13.19 4.07 -7.60
CA PHE A 15 -13.37 5.45 -7.15
C PHE A 15 -14.28 6.22 -8.11
N ASP A 16 -15.60 6.13 -7.91
CA ASP A 16 -16.60 6.72 -8.83
C ASP A 16 -16.46 8.25 -9.00
N GLU A 17 -15.92 8.94 -8.00
CA GLU A 17 -15.72 10.40 -8.03
C GLU A 17 -14.36 10.82 -8.63
N ILE A 18 -13.45 9.88 -8.91
CA ILE A 18 -12.11 10.15 -9.43
C ILE A 18 -12.04 9.69 -10.89
N ALA A 19 -12.31 10.61 -11.81
CA ALA A 19 -12.26 10.33 -13.25
C ALA A 19 -10.83 10.17 -13.81
N ASP A 20 -9.85 10.89 -13.24
CA ASP A 20 -8.43 10.80 -13.61
C ASP A 20 -7.57 10.68 -12.35
N GLU A 21 -7.12 9.47 -12.05
CA GLU A 21 -6.26 9.19 -10.89
C GLU A 21 -4.94 9.95 -10.93
N LYS A 22 -4.38 10.18 -12.12
CA LYS A 22 -3.07 10.84 -12.25
C LYS A 22 -3.22 12.32 -11.94
N ALA A 23 -4.23 12.97 -12.51
CA ALA A 23 -4.56 14.36 -12.22
C ALA A 23 -4.89 14.55 -10.74
N PHE A 24 -5.69 13.63 -10.16
CA PHE A 24 -6.01 13.65 -8.73
C PHE A 24 -4.76 13.55 -7.86
N LYS A 25 -3.87 12.58 -8.13
CA LYS A 25 -2.60 12.43 -7.40
C LYS A 25 -1.70 13.67 -7.52
N THR A 26 -1.71 14.38 -8.65
CA THR A 26 -0.98 15.65 -8.80
C THR A 26 -1.58 16.73 -7.91
N SER A 27 -2.90 16.93 -7.94
CA SER A 27 -3.59 17.92 -7.10
C SER A 27 -3.45 17.63 -5.61
N TYR A 28 -3.52 16.36 -5.21
CA TYR A 28 -3.33 15.93 -3.83
C TYR A 28 -1.96 16.32 -3.28
N ARG A 29 -0.88 16.09 -4.06
CA ARG A 29 0.48 16.50 -3.65
C ARG A 29 0.62 18.02 -3.54
N ALA A 30 0.12 18.77 -4.53
CA ALA A 30 0.12 20.23 -4.48
C ALA A 30 -0.60 20.77 -3.24
N THR A 31 -1.73 20.14 -2.86
CA THR A 31 -2.48 20.53 -1.65
C THR A 31 -1.68 20.25 -0.38
N MET A 32 -0.93 19.13 -0.32
CA MET A 32 -0.04 18.84 0.80
C MET A 32 1.12 19.84 0.88
N ASP A 33 1.71 20.23 -0.25
CA ASP A 33 2.81 21.19 -0.31
C ASP A 33 2.38 22.59 0.16
N GLU A 34 1.10 22.93 0.04
CA GLU A 34 0.51 24.22 0.44
C GLU A 34 0.06 24.26 1.91
N LEU A 35 0.17 23.16 2.66
CA LEU A 35 -0.25 23.13 4.07
C LEU A 35 0.58 24.11 4.90
N PRO A 36 -0.04 24.97 5.73
CA PRO A 36 0.65 25.95 6.55
C PRO A 36 1.25 25.30 7.81
N ILE A 37 2.21 24.40 7.63
CA ILE A 37 2.91 23.68 8.71
C ILE A 37 4.41 23.98 8.66
N ASP A 38 5.07 23.85 9.80
CA ASP A 38 6.52 23.93 9.89
C ASP A 38 7.19 22.59 9.56
N GLN A 39 8.52 22.62 9.39
CA GLN A 39 9.30 21.43 9.06
C GLN A 39 9.24 20.37 10.16
N ASP A 40 9.21 20.76 11.44
CA ASP A 40 9.10 19.81 12.56
C ASP A 40 7.79 19.00 12.48
N THR A 41 6.68 19.68 12.18
CA THR A 41 5.40 19.03 11.95
C THR A 41 5.44 18.12 10.71
N ALA A 42 6.07 18.57 9.62
CA ALA A 42 6.22 17.76 8.41
C ALA A 42 7.02 16.47 8.69
N ASP A 43 8.13 16.56 9.42
CA ASP A 43 8.97 15.42 9.79
C ASP A 43 8.19 14.41 10.65
N ARG A 44 7.38 14.90 11.61
CA ARG A 44 6.49 14.05 12.42
C ARG A 44 5.40 13.36 11.59
N ILE A 45 4.87 14.00 10.55
CA ILE A 45 3.92 13.37 9.62
C ILE A 45 4.60 12.26 8.81
N VAL A 46 5.86 12.47 8.38
CA VAL A 46 6.64 11.44 7.67
C VAL A 46 6.94 10.25 8.58
N GLU A 47 7.29 10.51 9.85
CA GLU A 47 7.47 9.44 10.85
C GLU A 47 6.19 8.61 11.03
N GLU A 48 5.04 9.27 11.19
CA GLU A 48 3.76 8.58 11.34
C GLU A 48 3.34 7.84 10.06
N ALA A 49 3.64 8.37 8.87
CA ALA A 49 3.41 7.66 7.61
C ALA A 49 4.18 6.33 7.58
N ASN A 50 5.44 6.31 8.03
CA ASN A 50 6.21 5.06 8.16
C ASN A 50 5.60 4.10 9.19
N ASN A 51 5.09 4.63 10.31
CA ASN A 51 4.37 3.83 11.31
C ASN A 51 3.10 3.20 10.72
N ALA A 52 2.32 3.95 9.94
CA ALA A 52 1.16 3.44 9.23
C ALA A 52 1.53 2.32 8.23
N PHE A 53 2.67 2.42 7.55
CA PHE A 53 3.19 1.31 6.73
C PHE A 53 3.48 0.06 7.57
N HIS A 54 4.10 0.20 8.75
CA HIS A 54 4.31 -0.92 9.65
C HIS A 54 2.98 -1.56 10.10
N MET A 55 1.97 -0.76 10.44
CA MET A 55 0.64 -1.27 10.81
C MET A 55 0.03 -2.09 9.68
N ASN A 56 0.10 -1.61 8.44
CA ASN A 56 -0.34 -2.38 7.27
C ASN A 56 0.42 -3.71 7.15
N MET A 57 1.76 -3.70 7.32
CA MET A 57 2.56 -4.93 7.31
C MET A 57 2.17 -5.89 8.44
N HIS A 58 1.86 -5.39 9.63
CA HIS A 58 1.41 -6.20 10.76
C HIS A 58 0.07 -6.89 10.46
N MET A 59 -0.91 -6.15 9.96
CA MET A 59 -2.19 -6.71 9.52
C MET A 59 -1.99 -7.84 8.49
N PHE A 60 -1.11 -7.67 7.50
CA PHE A 60 -0.83 -8.74 6.52
C PHE A 60 -0.10 -9.95 7.13
N LYS A 61 0.81 -9.73 8.08
CA LYS A 61 1.49 -10.82 8.81
C LYS A 61 0.53 -11.67 9.63
N GLU A 62 -0.51 -11.06 10.22
CA GLU A 62 -1.54 -11.81 10.95
C GLU A 62 -2.29 -12.81 10.06
N LEU A 63 -2.43 -12.50 8.77
CA LEU A 63 -3.08 -13.37 7.78
C LEU A 63 -2.14 -14.45 7.22
N GLU A 64 -0.84 -14.39 7.49
CA GLU A 64 0.17 -15.32 6.95
C GLU A 64 -0.12 -16.77 7.35
N GLY A 65 -0.56 -16.99 8.60
CA GLY A 65 -0.90 -18.32 9.09
C GLY A 65 -2.01 -19.01 8.27
N ASN A 66 -3.00 -18.23 7.83
CA ASN A 66 -4.10 -18.73 6.99
C ASN A 66 -3.59 -19.13 5.60
N LEU A 67 -2.67 -18.34 5.03
CA LEU A 67 -2.06 -18.65 3.74
C LEU A 67 -1.18 -19.91 3.83
N VAL A 68 -0.35 -20.04 4.87
CA VAL A 68 0.47 -21.22 5.13
C VAL A 68 -0.40 -22.47 5.29
N ALA A 69 -1.54 -22.37 5.97
CA ALA A 69 -2.50 -23.46 6.09
C ALA A 69 -3.12 -23.85 4.74
N ALA A 70 -3.41 -22.87 3.87
CA ALA A 70 -4.03 -23.10 2.57
C ALA A 70 -3.09 -23.74 1.53
N ILE A 71 -1.81 -23.35 1.49
CA ILE A 71 -0.86 -23.77 0.44
C ILE A 71 0.26 -24.70 0.93
N GLY A 72 0.41 -24.87 2.25
CA GLY A 72 1.45 -25.68 2.88
C GLY A 72 2.80 -24.98 3.05
N LYS A 73 3.51 -25.34 4.13
CA LYS A 73 4.78 -24.69 4.57
C LYS A 73 5.90 -24.72 3.53
N VAL A 74 6.05 -25.82 2.78
CA VAL A 74 7.15 -25.98 1.80
C VAL A 74 6.96 -25.03 0.61
N LEU A 75 5.73 -24.97 0.06
CA LEU A 75 5.41 -24.10 -1.06
C LEU A 75 5.45 -22.63 -0.65
N PHE A 76 4.92 -22.30 0.54
CA PHE A 76 5.01 -20.95 1.11
C PHE A 76 6.47 -20.47 1.21
N GLY A 77 7.34 -21.28 1.81
CA GLY A 77 8.76 -20.94 1.97
C GLY A 77 9.52 -20.78 0.65
N PHE A 78 9.12 -21.48 -0.40
CA PHE A 78 9.69 -21.28 -1.74
C PHE A 78 9.27 -19.93 -2.35
N LEU A 79 7.99 -19.57 -2.25
CA LEU A 79 7.44 -18.35 -2.86
C LEU A 79 7.93 -17.07 -2.17
N THR A 80 8.13 -17.09 -0.85
CA THR A 80 8.53 -15.90 -0.07
C THR A 80 10.04 -15.68 -0.03
N ARG A 81 10.85 -16.64 -0.50
CA ARG A 81 12.32 -16.57 -0.41
C ARG A 81 12.96 -15.46 -1.23
N ARG A 82 12.29 -15.00 -2.30
CA ARG A 82 12.85 -14.03 -3.24
C ARG A 82 12.47 -12.61 -2.83
N GLN A 83 13.44 -11.84 -2.36
CA GLN A 83 13.26 -10.40 -2.17
C GLN A 83 13.20 -9.70 -3.54
N ARG A 84 12.20 -8.82 -3.72
CA ARG A 84 12.06 -7.96 -4.90
C ARG A 84 12.49 -6.55 -4.53
N SER A 85 13.09 -5.82 -5.47
CA SER A 85 13.34 -4.38 -5.32
C SER A 85 12.02 -3.63 -5.17
N GLY A 86 12.02 -2.57 -4.36
CA GLY A 86 10.85 -1.74 -4.12
C GLY A 86 10.44 -0.97 -5.38
N SER A 87 9.14 -0.89 -5.63
CA SER A 87 8.60 -0.23 -6.84
C SER A 87 8.85 1.29 -6.88
N THR A 88 9.30 1.89 -5.77
CA THR A 88 9.61 3.32 -5.64
C THR A 88 11.10 3.59 -5.38
N GLU A 89 11.96 2.57 -5.31
CA GLU A 89 13.39 2.72 -4.93
C GLU A 89 14.23 3.44 -6.00
N THR A 90 13.80 3.49 -7.26
CA THR A 90 14.52 4.16 -8.36
C THR A 90 13.97 5.54 -8.72
N ALA A 91 13.02 6.08 -7.95
CA ALA A 91 12.42 7.40 -8.21
C ALA A 91 13.01 8.54 -7.34
N ALA A 92 13.88 8.22 -6.38
CA ALA A 92 14.66 9.21 -5.65
C ALA A 92 15.91 9.55 -6.46
N ALA A 93 15.79 10.55 -7.33
CA ALA A 93 16.91 11.23 -7.99
C ALA A 93 17.18 12.55 -7.27
#